data_AF-A0A1Y5S5H7-F1
#
_entry.id   AF-A0A1Y5S5H7-F1
#
_cell.length_a   1.000
_cell.length_b   1.000
_cell.length_c   1.000
_cell.angle_alpha   90.00
_cell.angle_beta   90.00
_cell.angle_gamma   90.00
#
_symmetry.space_group_name_H-M   'P 1'
#
loop_
_entity.id
_entity.type
_entity.pdbx_description
1 polymer ?
#
loop_
_entity_poly.entity_id
_entity_poly.type
_entity_poly.pdbx_seq_one_letter_code
_entity_poly.pdbx_strand_id
1 'polypeptide(L)'
;MSTPLFDVHVIVDWSSSGKPNTGKDSIWIAALGDAPQVLNPSTRAQTMDVITAILDAATAKGQRVFMGFDFAFGYPKGLSSALGDTADWRDVWALIAREITDADNNENNRFDAAAKLNQMFDGDGPFWANGLKRDIAGLPRKKPTGWGDTLPANLRRAEACVKNAQEVWKLSGAGSVGGQALTGIARLEHLRQSRNDLTIWPFQTFGEGRGHVAAEVFPSLIEIAKSDDQPHDKTQVETHARALRQLDHDGILSAVLSAPKDQSDILHHEASILGLGHKIALQKAADTPITPVKKAPRLMRPYEKDPLAIYAASFATVRSEAKLDRFDAGMERLAIRLIHACGMVEVADRLAYSKDAYMAGHEALAKGAPILCDCEMVGAGIIRRYLPADNQVIVTLNDPRTPDHAKTIGNTRSAAAVEFWADHLEGAVVAIGNAPTALFHLLELIDQGAPKPAVILGFPVGFVGAAESKAELAANPRGCDFVALRGRRGGSAIASAAVNALAVGLPEIGE
;
A
#
# COMPACT_ATOMS: atom_id res chain seq x y z
N MET A 1 16.97 -13.46 -11.92
CA MET A 1 16.00 -12.62 -12.68
C MET A 1 15.78 -11.37 -11.87
N SER A 2 15.91 -10.20 -12.47
CA SER A 2 15.64 -8.92 -11.79
C SER A 2 14.17 -8.85 -11.40
N THR A 3 13.86 -8.19 -10.28
CA THR A 3 12.46 -7.88 -9.93
C THR A 3 11.94 -6.82 -10.91
N PRO A 4 10.75 -6.99 -11.52
CA PRO A 4 10.12 -5.95 -12.34
C PRO A 4 9.93 -4.65 -11.55
N LEU A 5 10.03 -3.52 -12.22
CA LEU A 5 9.89 -2.19 -11.64
C LEU A 5 8.42 -1.79 -11.40
N PHE A 6 7.50 -2.30 -12.23
CA PHE A 6 6.08 -1.97 -12.21
C PHE A 6 5.19 -3.21 -12.26
N ASP A 7 4.06 -3.15 -11.56
CA ASP A 7 3.05 -4.21 -11.54
C ASP A 7 2.09 -4.08 -12.74
N VAL A 8 1.78 -2.84 -13.10
CA VAL A 8 0.82 -2.49 -14.15
C VAL A 8 1.49 -1.60 -15.20
N HIS A 9 1.29 -1.94 -16.47
CA HIS A 9 1.76 -1.15 -17.62
C HIS A 9 0.55 -0.66 -18.40
N VAL A 10 0.40 0.66 -18.52
CA VAL A 10 -0.69 1.31 -19.24
C VAL A 10 -0.11 2.09 -20.41
N ILE A 11 -0.66 1.91 -21.61
CA ILE A 11 -0.35 2.73 -22.78
C ILE A 11 -1.62 3.35 -23.31
N VAL A 12 -1.55 4.66 -23.54
CA VAL A 12 -2.67 5.49 -23.99
C VAL A 12 -2.29 6.12 -25.33
N ASP A 13 -3.02 5.77 -26.37
CA ASP A 13 -3.06 6.56 -27.60
C ASP A 13 -4.04 7.72 -27.40
N TRP A 14 -3.57 8.94 -27.59
CA TRP A 14 -4.29 10.15 -27.21
C TRP A 14 -4.89 10.85 -28.41
N SER A 15 -6.13 11.32 -28.31
CA SER A 15 -6.78 12.09 -29.37
C SER A 15 -7.13 13.50 -28.92
N SER A 16 -6.82 14.47 -29.77
CA SER A 16 -7.28 15.84 -29.61
C SER A 16 -8.65 16.11 -30.26
N SER A 17 -9.40 15.08 -30.67
CA SER A 17 -10.74 15.26 -31.25
C SER A 17 -11.58 16.24 -30.44
N GLY A 18 -12.29 17.16 -31.12
CA GLY A 18 -13.20 18.13 -30.49
C GLY A 18 -14.58 17.57 -30.14
N LYS A 19 -14.78 16.27 -30.35
CA LYS A 19 -16.05 15.57 -30.14
C LYS A 19 -15.79 14.14 -29.64
N PRO A 20 -16.76 13.49 -28.99
CA PRO A 20 -16.61 12.10 -28.58
C PRO A 20 -16.43 11.20 -29.80
N ASN A 21 -15.53 10.22 -29.74
CA ASN A 21 -15.28 9.30 -30.84
C ASN A 21 -14.75 7.95 -30.32
N THR A 22 -15.07 6.87 -31.02
CA THR A 22 -14.55 5.52 -30.80
C THR A 22 -14.12 4.90 -32.13
N GLY A 23 -13.36 3.82 -32.09
CA GLY A 23 -12.83 3.15 -33.27
C GLY A 23 -11.53 3.78 -33.78
N LYS A 24 -11.44 3.95 -35.10
CA LYS A 24 -10.24 4.47 -35.76
C LYS A 24 -10.00 5.95 -35.39
N ASP A 25 -8.73 6.34 -35.25
CA ASP A 25 -8.31 7.72 -34.98
C ASP A 25 -8.96 8.28 -33.69
N SER A 26 -9.04 7.45 -32.64
CA SER A 26 -9.66 7.75 -31.35
C SER A 26 -8.80 7.27 -30.17
N ILE A 27 -9.22 7.53 -28.93
CA ILE A 27 -8.42 7.20 -27.74
C ILE A 27 -8.45 5.70 -27.47
N TRP A 28 -7.29 5.06 -27.41
CA TRP A 28 -7.16 3.66 -26.99
C TRP A 28 -6.31 3.55 -25.73
N ILE A 29 -6.69 2.65 -24.82
CA ILE A 29 -5.92 2.33 -23.61
C ILE A 29 -5.67 0.83 -23.59
N ALA A 30 -4.41 0.42 -23.52
CA ALA A 30 -4.03 -0.93 -23.14
C ALA A 30 -3.51 -0.92 -21.70
N ALA A 31 -4.17 -1.64 -20.79
CA ALA A 31 -3.75 -1.76 -19.40
C ALA A 31 -3.42 -3.22 -19.06
N LEU A 32 -2.15 -3.50 -18.81
CA LEU A 32 -1.62 -4.83 -18.52
C LEU A 32 -1.25 -4.94 -17.04
N GLY A 33 -2.18 -5.45 -16.24
CA GLY A 33 -2.00 -5.80 -14.83
C GLY A 33 -2.53 -7.21 -14.53
N ASP A 34 -3.13 -7.43 -13.36
CA ASP A 34 -3.75 -8.71 -12.99
C ASP A 34 -4.90 -9.12 -13.92
N ALA A 35 -5.65 -8.13 -14.42
CA ALA A 35 -6.71 -8.30 -15.39
C ALA A 35 -6.40 -7.43 -16.62
N PRO A 36 -5.70 -7.97 -17.63
CA PRO A 36 -5.39 -7.24 -18.85
C PRO A 36 -6.66 -6.80 -19.57
N GLN A 37 -6.72 -5.53 -19.98
CA GLN A 37 -7.86 -4.98 -20.69
C GLN A 37 -7.42 -3.96 -21.74
N VAL A 38 -8.25 -3.82 -22.76
CA VAL A 38 -8.11 -2.82 -23.81
C VAL A 38 -9.41 -2.06 -23.92
N LEU A 39 -9.33 -0.76 -23.75
CA LEU A 39 -10.46 0.14 -23.63
C LEU A 39 -10.41 1.17 -24.75
N ASN A 40 -11.57 1.63 -25.19
CA ASN A 40 -11.71 2.70 -26.17
C ASN A 40 -12.69 3.74 -25.64
N PRO A 41 -12.29 4.54 -24.62
CA PRO A 41 -13.12 5.60 -24.09
C PRO A 41 -13.45 6.61 -25.18
N SER A 42 -14.67 7.13 -25.15
CA SER A 42 -15.12 8.07 -26.17
C SER A 42 -14.60 9.50 -25.95
N THR A 43 -14.18 9.84 -24.73
CA THR A 43 -13.72 11.18 -24.35
C THR A 43 -12.46 11.17 -23.49
N ARG A 44 -11.72 12.29 -23.51
CA ARG A 44 -10.54 12.50 -22.65
C ARG A 44 -10.88 12.46 -21.17
N ALA A 45 -12.06 12.96 -20.78
CA ALA A 45 -12.53 12.86 -19.39
C ALA A 45 -12.68 11.40 -18.95
N GLN A 46 -13.36 10.56 -19.74
CA GLN A 46 -13.48 9.12 -19.47
C GLN A 46 -12.11 8.42 -19.41
N THR A 47 -11.18 8.81 -20.28
CA THR A 47 -9.79 8.33 -20.23
C THR A 47 -9.11 8.66 -18.90
N MET A 48 -9.28 9.89 -18.39
CA MET A 48 -8.71 10.28 -17.10
C MET A 48 -9.39 9.59 -15.92
N ASP A 49 -10.69 9.31 -15.98
CA ASP A 49 -11.39 8.51 -14.97
C ASP A 49 -10.83 7.09 -14.88
N VAL A 50 -10.59 6.46 -16.04
CA VAL A 50 -9.96 5.13 -16.13
C VAL A 50 -8.55 5.16 -15.54
N ILE A 51 -7.73 6.14 -15.90
CA ILE A 51 -6.36 6.28 -15.41
C ILE A 51 -6.36 6.47 -13.89
N THR A 52 -7.21 7.34 -13.37
CA THR A 52 -7.32 7.62 -11.93
C THR A 52 -7.71 6.36 -11.16
N ALA A 53 -8.71 5.62 -11.66
CA ALA A 53 -9.14 4.36 -11.05
C ALA A 53 -8.02 3.30 -11.02
N ILE A 54 -7.22 3.19 -12.09
CA ILE A 54 -6.07 2.27 -12.13
C ILE A 54 -5.02 2.67 -11.09
N LEU A 55 -4.69 3.97 -11.00
CA LEU A 55 -3.68 4.47 -10.05
C LEU A 55 -4.12 4.28 -8.60
N ASP A 56 -5.38 4.60 -8.28
CA ASP A 56 -5.93 4.44 -6.93
C ASP A 56 -5.96 2.96 -6.51
N ALA A 57 -6.40 2.08 -7.40
CA ALA A 57 -6.42 0.64 -7.14
C ALA A 57 -5.01 0.08 -6.93
N ALA A 58 -4.02 0.54 -7.70
CA ALA A 58 -2.63 0.14 -7.54
C ALA A 58 -2.05 0.67 -6.22
N THR A 59 -2.28 1.95 -5.90
CA THR A 59 -1.86 2.58 -4.64
C THR A 59 -2.39 1.81 -3.43
N ALA A 60 -3.68 1.47 -3.43
CA ALA A 60 -4.32 0.71 -2.36
C ALA A 60 -3.70 -0.70 -2.15
N LYS A 61 -3.10 -1.27 -3.18
CA LYS A 61 -2.40 -2.56 -3.15
C LYS A 61 -0.88 -2.44 -2.90
N GLY A 62 -0.35 -1.22 -2.78
CA GLY A 62 1.10 -0.97 -2.73
C GLY A 62 1.81 -1.32 -4.03
N GLN A 63 1.09 -1.31 -5.16
CA GLN A 63 1.58 -1.61 -6.50
C GLN A 63 2.00 -0.34 -7.25
N ARG A 64 2.86 -0.52 -8.25
CA ARG A 64 3.37 0.57 -9.11
C ARG A 64 2.81 0.47 -10.52
N VAL A 65 2.61 1.64 -11.12
CA VAL A 65 2.03 1.77 -12.47
C VAL A 65 3.01 2.55 -13.33
N PHE A 66 3.34 1.99 -14.48
CA PHE A 66 3.94 2.73 -15.58
C PHE A 66 2.83 3.14 -16.55
N MET A 67 2.80 4.41 -16.96
CA MET A 67 1.86 4.97 -17.91
C MET A 67 2.61 5.64 -19.07
N GLY A 68 2.42 5.14 -20.28
CA GLY A 68 2.89 5.80 -21.49
C GLY A 68 1.75 6.53 -22.19
N PHE A 69 1.99 7.78 -22.59
CA PHE A 69 1.03 8.57 -23.37
C PHE A 69 1.59 8.94 -24.75
N ASP A 70 0.79 8.77 -25.79
CA ASP A 70 1.13 9.15 -27.18
C ASP A 70 0.81 10.64 -27.44
N PHE A 71 1.54 11.51 -26.74
CA PHE A 71 1.61 12.94 -27.05
C PHE A 71 2.89 13.54 -26.48
N ALA A 72 3.36 14.63 -27.09
CA ALA A 72 4.55 15.33 -26.65
C ALA A 72 4.38 15.95 -25.25
N PHE A 73 5.32 15.67 -24.35
CA PHE A 73 5.33 16.21 -22.98
C PHE A 73 5.98 17.58 -22.88
N GLY A 74 6.77 17.98 -23.88
CA GLY A 74 7.53 19.23 -23.82
C GLY A 74 7.58 19.94 -25.16
N TYR A 75 8.23 21.09 -25.13
CA TYR A 75 8.42 21.96 -26.29
C TYR A 75 9.89 22.35 -26.37
N PRO A 76 10.41 22.69 -27.56
CA PRO A 76 11.70 23.34 -27.69
C PRO A 76 11.83 24.51 -26.70
N LYS A 77 13.02 24.68 -26.12
CA LYS A 77 13.33 25.62 -25.01
C LYS A 77 12.71 27.01 -25.15
N GLY A 78 12.56 27.50 -26.38
CA GLY A 78 11.97 28.80 -26.66
C GLY A 78 10.58 29.03 -26.06
N LEU A 79 9.75 27.99 -25.82
CA LEU A 79 8.46 28.19 -25.15
C LEU A 79 8.59 28.58 -23.68
N SER A 80 9.43 27.88 -22.93
CA SER A 80 9.73 28.26 -21.55
C SER A 80 10.46 29.60 -21.49
N SER A 81 11.41 29.87 -22.39
CA SER A 81 12.10 31.17 -22.41
C SER A 81 11.16 32.35 -22.65
N ALA A 82 10.08 32.17 -23.42
CA ALA A 82 9.06 33.20 -23.61
C ALA A 82 8.21 33.49 -22.34
N LEU A 83 8.27 32.63 -21.31
CA LEU A 83 7.66 32.89 -20.00
C LEU A 83 8.59 33.61 -19.02
N GLY A 84 9.90 33.53 -19.26
CA GLY A 84 10.93 34.15 -18.45
C GLY A 84 12.23 33.33 -18.44
N ASP A 85 13.33 33.99 -18.07
CA ASP A 85 14.68 33.42 -18.15
C ASP A 85 14.90 32.18 -17.27
N THR A 86 14.08 32.04 -16.21
CA THR A 86 14.17 30.92 -15.25
C THR A 86 13.04 29.90 -15.38
N ALA A 87 12.12 30.10 -16.33
CA ALA A 87 10.96 29.22 -16.47
C ALA A 87 11.36 27.82 -16.99
N ASP A 88 10.68 26.80 -16.49
CA ASP A 88 10.90 25.40 -16.87
C ASP A 88 9.61 24.73 -17.39
N TRP A 89 9.66 23.42 -17.63
CA TRP A 89 8.54 22.63 -18.10
C TRP A 89 7.29 22.75 -17.21
N ARG A 90 7.43 22.98 -15.89
CA ARG A 90 6.31 23.11 -14.96
C ARG A 90 5.54 24.39 -15.22
N ASP A 91 6.25 25.49 -15.50
CA ASP A 91 5.62 26.77 -15.84
C ASP A 91 4.85 26.67 -17.16
N VAL A 92 5.43 25.95 -18.14
CA VAL A 92 4.77 25.66 -19.41
C VAL A 92 3.52 24.79 -19.21
N TRP A 93 3.61 23.72 -18.42
CA TRP A 93 2.46 22.84 -18.12
C TRP A 93 1.35 23.59 -17.39
N ALA A 94 1.70 24.38 -16.36
CA ALA A 94 0.75 25.20 -15.60
C ALA A 94 0.05 26.24 -16.48
N LEU A 95 0.80 26.88 -17.39
CA LEU A 95 0.23 27.80 -18.38
C LEU A 95 -0.75 27.09 -19.32
N ILE A 96 -0.34 25.96 -19.91
CA ILE A 96 -1.21 25.20 -20.83
C ILE A 96 -2.48 24.76 -20.12
N ALA A 97 -2.37 24.22 -18.90
CA ALA A 97 -3.53 23.80 -18.11
C ALA A 97 -4.49 24.97 -17.79
N ARG A 98 -3.94 26.18 -17.56
CA ARG A 98 -4.75 27.39 -17.35
C ARG A 98 -5.46 27.88 -18.61
N GLU A 99 -4.78 27.84 -19.76
CA GLU A 99 -5.35 28.37 -21.01
C GLU A 99 -6.29 27.38 -21.71
N ILE A 100 -6.10 26.08 -21.50
CA ILE A 100 -6.91 25.03 -22.11
C ILE A 100 -8.17 24.76 -21.29
N THR A 101 -9.32 25.00 -21.90
CA THR A 101 -10.60 24.43 -21.49
C THR A 101 -10.85 23.15 -22.29
N ASP A 102 -11.08 22.05 -21.60
CA ASP A 102 -11.39 20.75 -22.19
C ASP A 102 -12.59 20.13 -21.46
N ALA A 103 -13.77 20.20 -22.07
CA ALA A 103 -15.02 19.73 -21.49
C ALA A 103 -15.14 18.20 -21.57
N ASP A 104 -16.04 17.63 -20.76
CA ASP A 104 -16.22 16.17 -20.66
C ASP A 104 -16.72 15.51 -21.96
N ASN A 105 -17.30 16.32 -22.86
CA ASN A 105 -17.74 15.94 -24.19
C ASN A 105 -16.67 16.14 -25.29
N ASN A 106 -15.39 16.33 -24.92
CA ASN A 106 -14.26 16.66 -25.79
C ASN A 106 -14.28 18.05 -26.45
N GLU A 107 -15.29 18.90 -26.21
CA GLU A 107 -15.25 20.29 -26.68
C GLU A 107 -14.07 21.01 -26.02
N ASN A 108 -13.23 21.67 -26.81
CA ASN A 108 -12.03 22.32 -26.30
C ASN A 108 -11.64 23.55 -27.11
N ASN A 109 -10.92 24.45 -26.46
CA ASN A 109 -10.47 25.74 -27.01
C ASN A 109 -9.01 25.70 -27.52
N ARG A 110 -8.44 24.53 -27.84
CA ARG A 110 -6.99 24.39 -28.09
C ARG A 110 -6.41 25.33 -29.14
N PHE A 111 -7.19 25.68 -30.16
CA PHE A 111 -6.76 26.63 -31.21
C PHE A 111 -6.69 28.06 -30.65
N ASP A 112 -7.68 28.51 -29.89
CA ASP A 112 -7.65 29.82 -29.25
C ASP A 112 -6.56 29.90 -28.18
N ALA A 113 -6.36 28.84 -27.41
CA ALA A 113 -5.26 28.75 -26.44
C ALA A 113 -3.89 28.85 -27.13
N ALA A 114 -3.70 28.13 -28.24
CA ALA A 114 -2.46 28.23 -29.02
C ALA A 114 -2.24 29.63 -29.60
N ALA A 115 -3.29 30.31 -30.05
CA ALA A 115 -3.21 31.71 -30.51
C ALA A 115 -2.77 32.66 -29.38
N LYS A 116 -3.22 32.43 -28.15
CA LYS A 116 -2.74 33.18 -26.98
C LYS A 116 -1.28 32.88 -26.66
N LEU A 117 -0.86 31.62 -26.74
CA LEU A 117 0.54 31.24 -26.55
C LEU A 117 1.44 31.89 -27.61
N ASN A 118 0.97 32.02 -28.85
CA ASN A 118 1.70 32.73 -29.90
C ASN A 118 1.95 34.21 -29.59
N GLN A 119 1.09 34.87 -28.80
CA GLN A 119 1.27 36.28 -28.41
C GLN A 119 2.50 36.51 -27.51
N MET A 120 3.09 35.45 -26.97
CA MET A 120 4.33 35.51 -26.21
C MET A 120 5.58 35.67 -27.09
N PHE A 121 5.41 35.57 -28.42
CA PHE A 121 6.48 35.66 -29.39
C PHE A 121 6.26 36.86 -30.31
N ASP A 122 7.34 37.36 -30.89
CA ASP A 122 7.25 38.32 -31.97
C ASP A 122 6.68 37.65 -33.23
N GLY A 123 5.80 38.36 -33.95
CA GLY A 123 5.17 37.87 -35.17
C GLY A 123 4.03 36.88 -34.92
N ASP A 124 3.87 35.89 -35.82
CA ASP A 124 2.73 34.95 -35.80
C ASP A 124 2.87 33.84 -34.74
N GLY A 125 4.01 33.74 -34.06
CA GLY A 125 4.35 32.69 -33.11
C GLY A 125 4.54 31.30 -33.74
N PRO A 126 4.96 30.31 -32.93
CA PRO A 126 5.32 28.98 -33.44
C PRO A 126 4.11 28.08 -33.72
N PHE A 127 3.01 28.20 -32.97
CA PHE A 127 1.84 27.34 -33.18
C PHE A 127 1.12 27.68 -34.49
N TRP A 128 0.69 26.67 -35.22
CA TRP A 128 0.08 26.87 -36.53
C TRP A 128 -0.90 25.75 -36.93
N ALA A 129 -1.44 25.87 -38.14
CA ALA A 129 -2.48 25.00 -38.69
C ALA A 129 -3.83 25.18 -37.99
N ASN A 130 -4.37 26.41 -38.04
CA ASN A 130 -5.78 26.64 -37.67
C ASN A 130 -6.71 25.78 -38.55
N GLY A 131 -7.26 24.73 -37.94
CA GLY A 131 -8.16 23.77 -38.57
C GLY A 131 -9.64 24.15 -38.52
N LEU A 132 -9.98 25.29 -37.91
CA LEU A 132 -11.36 25.76 -37.82
C LEU A 132 -11.78 26.50 -39.09
N LYS A 133 -13.10 26.56 -39.32
CA LYS A 133 -13.69 27.38 -40.38
C LYS A 133 -13.45 28.87 -40.14
N ARG A 134 -13.52 29.33 -38.88
CA ARG A 134 -13.21 30.71 -38.51
C ARG A 134 -11.71 30.95 -38.45
N ASP A 135 -11.29 32.15 -38.81
CA ASP A 135 -9.93 32.61 -38.55
C ASP A 135 -9.77 32.98 -37.07
N ILE A 136 -8.55 32.83 -36.57
CA ILE A 136 -8.16 33.18 -35.20
C ILE A 136 -6.96 34.11 -35.33
N ALA A 137 -7.07 35.33 -34.81
CA ALA A 137 -5.98 36.28 -34.81
C ALA A 137 -4.78 35.71 -34.05
N GLY A 138 -3.58 35.79 -34.64
CA GLY A 138 -2.36 35.20 -34.06
C GLY A 138 -2.22 33.69 -34.22
N LEU A 139 -3.05 33.02 -35.04
CA LEU A 139 -2.88 31.60 -35.36
C LEU A 139 -2.91 31.35 -36.87
N PRO A 140 -1.73 31.24 -37.52
CA PRO A 140 -1.66 31.06 -38.97
C PRO A 140 -2.16 29.68 -39.42
N ARG A 141 -2.77 29.64 -40.62
CA ARG A 141 -3.21 28.40 -41.27
C ARG A 141 -2.06 27.61 -41.89
N LYS A 142 -0.99 28.30 -42.28
CA LYS A 142 0.21 27.72 -42.91
C LYS A 142 1.37 27.73 -41.94
N LYS A 143 2.38 26.91 -42.23
CA LYS A 143 3.61 26.85 -41.44
C LYS A 143 4.31 28.22 -41.45
N PRO A 144 4.62 28.79 -40.26
CA PRO A 144 5.41 30.00 -40.13
C PRO A 144 6.81 29.86 -40.71
N THR A 145 7.46 30.99 -40.94
CA THR A 145 8.88 31.10 -41.34
C THR A 145 9.72 31.63 -40.19
N GLY A 146 11.05 31.46 -40.22
CA GLY A 146 11.96 31.98 -39.18
C GLY A 146 12.30 31.01 -38.04
N TRP A 147 12.07 29.71 -38.23
CA TRP A 147 12.44 28.66 -37.26
C TRP A 147 13.94 28.65 -36.94
N GLY A 148 14.28 28.69 -35.65
CA GLY A 148 15.67 28.72 -35.18
C GLY A 148 16.33 30.10 -35.20
N ASP A 149 15.60 31.14 -35.60
CA ASP A 149 16.05 32.53 -35.60
C ASP A 149 15.05 33.39 -34.80
N THR A 150 13.95 33.82 -35.43
CA THR A 150 12.88 34.58 -34.78
C THR A 150 11.87 33.71 -34.04
N LEU A 151 11.78 32.42 -34.40
CA LEU A 151 10.95 31.43 -33.73
C LEU A 151 11.84 30.36 -33.08
N PRO A 152 11.34 29.66 -32.04
CA PRO A 152 12.02 28.49 -31.48
C PRO A 152 12.37 27.44 -32.54
N ALA A 153 13.14 26.41 -32.19
CA ALA A 153 13.31 25.27 -33.08
C ALA A 153 11.95 24.63 -33.42
N ASN A 154 11.77 24.15 -34.64
CA ASN A 154 10.51 23.54 -35.04
C ASN A 154 10.39 22.08 -34.58
N LEU A 155 11.52 21.39 -34.36
CA LEU A 155 11.57 20.04 -33.83
C LEU A 155 12.30 20.04 -32.48
N ARG A 156 11.84 19.21 -31.54
CA ARG A 156 12.64 18.82 -30.38
C ARG A 156 13.71 17.85 -30.81
N ARG A 157 14.71 17.64 -29.95
CA ARG A 157 15.73 16.60 -30.11
C ARG A 157 15.12 15.21 -30.30
N ALA A 158 13.97 14.95 -29.67
CA ALA A 158 13.25 13.68 -29.79
C ALA A 158 12.72 13.45 -31.22
N GLU A 159 12.02 14.42 -31.81
CA GLU A 159 11.52 14.27 -33.18
C GLU A 159 12.65 14.19 -34.20
N ALA A 160 13.74 14.93 -34.00
CA ALA A 160 14.90 14.87 -34.90
C ALA A 160 15.51 13.46 -35.01
N CYS A 161 15.32 12.60 -34.00
CA CYS A 161 15.80 11.21 -33.97
C CYS A 161 14.81 10.21 -34.60
N VAL A 162 13.62 10.65 -35.03
CA VAL A 162 12.54 9.77 -35.50
C VAL A 162 12.11 10.16 -36.90
N LYS A 163 12.26 9.22 -37.84
CA LYS A 163 11.82 9.41 -39.22
C LYS A 163 10.30 9.67 -39.25
N ASN A 164 9.90 10.73 -39.95
CA ASN A 164 8.51 11.18 -40.11
C ASN A 164 7.83 11.74 -38.85
N ALA A 165 8.53 11.90 -37.72
CA ALA A 165 7.98 12.59 -36.57
C ALA A 165 7.60 14.04 -36.93
N GLN A 166 6.50 14.50 -36.36
CA GLN A 166 5.88 15.78 -36.70
C GLN A 166 6.17 16.78 -35.60
N GLU A 167 6.31 18.05 -35.97
CA GLU A 167 6.55 19.12 -35.02
C GLU A 167 5.39 19.31 -34.04
N VAL A 168 5.74 19.47 -32.76
CA VAL A 168 4.80 19.71 -31.66
C VAL A 168 3.97 20.99 -31.83
N TRP A 169 4.37 21.87 -32.74
CA TRP A 169 3.70 23.15 -33.01
C TRP A 169 2.47 23.04 -33.93
N LYS A 170 2.32 21.95 -34.68
CA LYS A 170 1.27 21.78 -35.69
C LYS A 170 -0.04 21.26 -35.07
N LEU A 171 -1.11 22.07 -35.12
CA LEU A 171 -2.36 21.78 -34.41
C LEU A 171 -3.39 20.96 -35.20
N SER A 172 -3.30 20.91 -36.53
CA SER A 172 -4.27 20.18 -37.37
C SER A 172 -3.69 19.69 -38.70
N GLY A 173 -4.45 18.83 -39.38
CA GLY A 173 -4.05 18.17 -40.63
C GLY A 173 -3.33 16.85 -40.41
N ALA A 174 -2.87 16.21 -41.49
CA ALA A 174 -2.19 14.92 -41.43
C ALA A 174 -0.95 14.99 -40.51
N GLY A 175 -0.87 14.08 -39.54
CA GLY A 175 0.23 14.01 -38.57
C GLY A 175 0.28 15.16 -37.57
N SER A 176 -0.81 15.88 -37.31
CA SER A 176 -0.79 16.92 -36.28
C SER A 176 -0.72 16.34 -34.87
N VAL A 177 0.32 16.70 -34.13
CA VAL A 177 0.52 16.27 -32.74
C VAL A 177 0.36 17.40 -31.72
N GLY A 178 0.42 18.66 -32.15
CA GLY A 178 0.36 19.81 -31.23
C GLY A 178 -0.98 19.95 -30.50
N GLY A 179 -2.08 19.59 -31.16
CA GLY A 179 -3.38 19.55 -30.48
C GLY A 179 -3.46 18.45 -29.42
N GLN A 180 -2.79 17.31 -29.65
CA GLN A 180 -2.70 16.22 -28.68
C GLN A 180 -1.83 16.65 -27.48
N ALA A 181 -0.69 17.29 -27.74
CA ALA A 181 0.19 17.82 -26.70
C ALA A 181 -0.53 18.83 -25.79
N LEU A 182 -1.20 19.84 -26.35
CA LEU A 182 -1.92 20.85 -25.55
C LEU A 182 -3.02 20.24 -24.67
N THR A 183 -3.87 19.37 -25.24
CA THR A 183 -4.98 18.75 -24.51
C THR A 183 -4.50 17.69 -23.51
N GLY A 184 -3.45 16.94 -23.86
CA GLY A 184 -2.83 15.92 -23.02
C GLY A 184 -2.11 16.52 -21.82
N ILE A 185 -1.26 17.52 -22.04
CA ILE A 185 -0.56 18.24 -20.96
C ILE A 185 -1.55 18.87 -20.00
N ALA A 186 -2.62 19.52 -20.49
CA ALA A 186 -3.64 20.12 -19.61
C ALA A 186 -4.29 19.09 -18.67
N ARG A 187 -4.61 17.88 -19.17
CA ARG A 187 -5.18 16.80 -18.34
C ARG A 187 -4.14 16.19 -17.39
N LEU A 188 -2.91 15.98 -17.87
CA LEU A 188 -1.85 15.37 -17.09
C LEU A 188 -1.33 16.30 -15.98
N GLU A 189 -1.33 17.62 -16.20
CA GLU A 189 -0.99 18.61 -15.18
C GLU A 189 -2.01 18.60 -14.03
N HIS A 190 -3.31 18.51 -14.32
CA HIS A 190 -4.32 18.36 -13.27
C HIS A 190 -4.12 17.06 -12.47
N LEU A 191 -3.80 15.95 -13.14
CA LEU A 191 -3.49 14.68 -12.46
C LEU A 191 -2.21 14.77 -11.61
N ARG A 192 -1.18 15.47 -12.09
CA ARG A 192 0.07 15.69 -11.37
C ARG A 192 -0.14 16.58 -10.13
N GLN A 193 -1.01 17.59 -10.22
CA GLN A 193 -1.32 18.45 -9.08
C GLN A 193 -2.17 17.75 -8.01
N SER A 194 -3.01 16.78 -8.40
CA SER A 194 -3.84 16.01 -7.46
C SER A 194 -3.12 14.85 -6.78
N ARG A 195 -1.88 14.54 -7.18
CA ARG A 195 -1.12 13.38 -6.72
C ARG A 195 0.32 13.72 -6.31
N ASN A 196 0.76 13.18 -5.17
CA ASN A 196 2.15 13.31 -4.72
C ASN A 196 3.03 12.10 -5.08
N ASP A 197 2.45 11.06 -5.67
CA ASP A 197 3.08 9.78 -5.99
C ASP A 197 3.33 9.59 -7.50
N LEU A 198 3.12 10.63 -8.32
CA LEU A 198 3.29 10.60 -9.77
C LEU A 198 4.58 11.31 -10.20
N THR A 199 5.44 10.58 -10.91
CA THR A 199 6.67 11.11 -11.53
C THR A 199 6.46 11.33 -13.02
N ILE A 200 6.82 12.51 -13.53
CA ILE A 200 6.80 12.82 -14.97
C ILE A 200 8.21 12.63 -15.55
N TRP A 201 8.39 11.56 -16.33
CA TRP A 201 9.63 11.28 -17.04
C TRP A 201 9.67 12.04 -18.39
N PRO A 202 10.85 12.52 -18.86
CA PRO A 202 12.17 12.45 -18.22
C PRO A 202 12.48 13.62 -17.27
N PHE A 203 11.58 14.60 -17.16
CA PHE A 203 11.80 15.82 -16.37
C PHE A 203 12.16 15.55 -14.90
N GLN A 204 11.63 14.47 -14.34
CA GLN A 204 11.93 13.98 -13.01
C GLN A 204 12.65 12.64 -13.09
N THR A 205 13.80 12.54 -12.44
CA THR A 205 14.63 11.33 -12.47
C THR A 205 13.98 10.21 -11.67
N PHE A 206 13.92 9.03 -12.28
CA PHE A 206 13.60 7.79 -11.62
C PHE A 206 14.79 7.34 -10.76
N GLY A 207 14.66 7.30 -9.43
CA GLY A 207 15.81 6.97 -8.59
C GLY A 207 15.55 6.62 -7.12
N GLU A 208 14.69 7.33 -6.40
CA GLU A 208 14.62 7.17 -4.93
C GLU A 208 13.20 7.02 -4.33
N GLY A 209 12.15 7.10 -5.14
CA GLY A 209 10.75 7.08 -4.68
C GLY A 209 9.96 5.83 -5.07
N ARG A 210 9.07 5.38 -4.17
CA ARG A 210 7.98 4.44 -4.46
C ARG A 210 6.81 5.24 -5.06
N GLY A 211 6.76 5.37 -6.38
CA GLY A 211 5.69 6.10 -7.08
C GLY A 211 5.39 5.55 -8.48
N HIS A 212 4.27 6.01 -9.03
CA HIS A 212 3.85 5.80 -10.42
C HIS A 212 4.70 6.66 -11.37
N VAL A 213 4.81 6.24 -12.63
CA VAL A 213 5.56 6.97 -13.66
C VAL A 213 4.67 7.24 -14.85
N ALA A 214 4.61 8.49 -15.29
CA ALA A 214 4.10 8.88 -16.60
C ALA A 214 5.27 9.22 -17.53
N ALA A 215 5.24 8.71 -18.76
CA ALA A 215 6.24 8.99 -19.78
C ALA A 215 5.56 9.25 -21.13
N GLU A 216 6.17 10.09 -21.94
CA GLU A 216 5.86 10.20 -23.35
C GLU A 216 6.31 8.91 -24.06
N VAL A 217 5.42 8.32 -24.86
CA VAL A 217 5.73 7.17 -25.71
C VAL A 217 5.34 7.49 -27.14
N PHE A 218 5.94 6.78 -28.10
CA PHE A 218 5.57 6.88 -29.50
C PHE A 218 5.35 5.47 -30.05
N PRO A 219 4.10 4.97 -30.12
CA PRO A 219 3.79 3.60 -30.53
C PRO A 219 4.35 3.18 -31.87
N SER A 220 4.58 4.14 -32.78
CA SER A 220 5.21 3.89 -34.07
C SER A 220 6.73 3.61 -33.99
N LEU A 221 7.34 3.57 -32.79
CA LEU A 221 8.69 3.03 -32.59
C LEU A 221 8.78 1.51 -32.78
N ILE A 222 7.64 0.81 -32.70
CA ILE A 222 7.51 -0.62 -32.93
C ILE A 222 6.80 -0.81 -34.26
N GLU A 223 7.43 -1.56 -35.16
CA GLU A 223 6.83 -1.95 -36.42
C GLU A 223 5.80 -3.04 -36.17
N ILE A 224 4.55 -2.77 -36.56
CA ILE A 224 3.44 -3.72 -36.49
C ILE A 224 2.86 -3.95 -37.88
N ALA A 225 2.47 -5.19 -38.15
CA ALA A 225 1.74 -5.52 -39.37
C ALA A 225 0.34 -4.90 -39.31
N LYS A 226 -0.05 -4.20 -40.38
CA LYS A 226 -1.43 -3.71 -40.51
C LYS A 226 -2.36 -4.91 -40.73
N SER A 227 -3.47 -4.93 -40.01
CA SER A 227 -4.55 -5.89 -40.18
C SER A 227 -5.82 -5.11 -40.49
N ASP A 228 -6.61 -5.61 -41.43
CA ASP A 228 -7.90 -5.00 -41.80
C ASP A 228 -9.00 -5.31 -40.75
N ASP A 229 -8.78 -6.30 -39.90
CA ASP A 229 -9.78 -6.81 -38.94
C ASP A 229 -9.80 -6.05 -37.60
N GLN A 230 -8.80 -5.20 -37.33
CA GLN A 230 -8.73 -4.43 -36.07
C GLN A 230 -8.20 -3.01 -36.30
N PRO A 231 -8.69 -2.00 -35.54
CA PRO A 231 -8.13 -0.66 -35.57
C PRO A 231 -6.62 -0.68 -35.30
N HIS A 232 -5.83 -0.05 -36.17
CA HIS A 232 -4.38 -0.03 -36.05
C HIS A 232 -3.91 0.53 -34.69
N ASP A 233 -4.54 1.62 -34.26
CA ASP A 233 -4.28 2.32 -32.99
C ASP A 233 -4.42 1.39 -31.78
N LYS A 234 -5.44 0.53 -31.79
CA LYS A 234 -5.65 -0.51 -30.78
C LYS A 234 -4.46 -1.47 -30.72
N THR A 235 -4.07 -2.01 -31.87
CA THR A 235 -2.94 -2.94 -31.98
C THR A 235 -1.62 -2.29 -31.56
N GLN A 236 -1.45 -1.00 -31.84
CA GLN A 236 -0.27 -0.23 -31.42
C GLN A 236 -0.17 -0.13 -29.90
N VAL A 237 -1.23 0.29 -29.20
CA VAL A 237 -1.18 0.41 -27.73
C VAL A 237 -1.00 -0.94 -27.04
N GLU A 238 -1.65 -2.00 -27.55
CA GLU A 238 -1.51 -3.37 -27.01
C GLU A 238 -0.08 -3.88 -27.15
N THR A 239 0.50 -3.72 -28.36
CA THR A 239 1.84 -4.19 -28.66
C THR A 239 2.88 -3.41 -27.86
N HIS A 240 2.71 -2.10 -27.74
CA HIS A 240 3.64 -1.26 -26.97
C HIS A 240 3.58 -1.56 -25.47
N ALA A 241 2.38 -1.74 -24.91
CA ALA A 241 2.22 -2.10 -23.49
C ALA A 241 2.89 -3.45 -23.21
N ARG A 242 2.73 -4.43 -24.11
CA ARG A 242 3.39 -5.73 -24.01
C ARG A 242 4.91 -5.62 -24.09
N ALA A 243 5.43 -4.85 -25.05
CA ALA A 243 6.86 -4.66 -25.22
C ALA A 243 7.51 -4.06 -23.97
N LEU A 244 6.91 -3.02 -23.40
CA LEU A 244 7.43 -2.39 -22.17
C LEU A 244 7.34 -3.32 -20.96
N ARG A 245 6.23 -4.07 -20.82
CA ARG A 245 6.10 -5.09 -19.77
C ARG A 245 7.15 -6.20 -19.90
N GLN A 246 7.47 -6.61 -21.12
CA GLN A 246 8.51 -7.61 -21.39
C GLN A 246 9.91 -7.05 -21.07
N LEU A 247 10.21 -5.81 -21.46
CA LEU A 247 11.46 -5.16 -21.06
C LEU A 247 11.59 -5.02 -19.53
N ASP A 248 10.49 -4.79 -18.82
CA ASP A 248 10.48 -4.73 -17.35
C ASP A 248 10.76 -6.10 -16.74
N HIS A 249 10.11 -7.15 -17.27
CA HIS A 249 10.34 -8.53 -16.86
C HIS A 249 11.82 -8.96 -17.05
N ASP A 250 12.42 -8.54 -18.16
CA ASP A 250 13.81 -8.83 -18.49
C ASP A 250 14.81 -7.95 -17.70
N GLY A 251 14.32 -7.01 -16.88
CA GLY A 251 15.14 -6.08 -16.10
C GLY A 251 15.78 -4.95 -16.93
N ILE A 252 15.40 -4.82 -18.21
CA ILE A 252 15.97 -3.87 -19.17
C ILE A 252 15.30 -2.50 -19.05
N LEU A 253 14.02 -2.44 -18.64
CA LEU A 253 13.26 -1.18 -18.56
C LEU A 253 13.94 -0.12 -17.67
N SER A 254 14.67 -0.55 -16.63
CA SER A 254 15.48 0.35 -15.78
C SER A 254 16.50 1.18 -16.56
N ALA A 255 17.16 0.56 -17.54
CA ALA A 255 18.11 1.23 -18.42
C ALA A 255 17.40 2.16 -19.41
N VAL A 256 16.22 1.78 -19.90
CA VAL A 256 15.40 2.61 -20.81
C VAL A 256 14.84 3.85 -20.10
N LEU A 257 14.51 3.73 -18.80
CA LEU A 257 14.03 4.83 -17.96
C LEU A 257 15.16 5.70 -17.39
N SER A 258 16.41 5.28 -17.52
CA SER A 258 17.54 6.09 -17.08
C SER A 258 17.56 7.38 -17.88
N ALA A 259 17.40 8.51 -17.18
CA ALA A 259 17.38 9.83 -17.81
C ALA A 259 18.68 10.07 -18.61
N PRO A 260 18.61 10.78 -19.77
CA PRO A 260 19.81 11.04 -20.55
C PRO A 260 20.79 11.88 -19.74
N LYS A 261 21.96 11.31 -19.39
CA LYS A 261 23.03 12.06 -18.74
C LYS A 261 23.47 13.19 -19.69
N ASP A 262 23.67 14.39 -19.15
CA ASP A 262 24.16 15.58 -19.86
C ASP A 262 23.23 16.23 -20.90
N GLN A 263 21.90 16.17 -20.71
CA GLN A 263 20.92 16.84 -21.60
C GLN A 263 19.96 17.75 -20.84
N SER A 264 20.46 18.88 -20.32
CA SER A 264 19.67 19.86 -19.56
C SER A 264 18.39 20.28 -20.26
N ASP A 265 18.42 20.53 -21.57
CA ASP A 265 17.23 20.96 -22.30
C ASP A 265 16.13 19.90 -22.31
N ILE A 266 16.46 18.61 -22.35
CA ILE A 266 15.47 17.53 -22.24
C ILE A 266 14.82 17.51 -20.85
N LEU A 267 15.64 17.71 -19.81
CA LEU A 267 15.18 17.64 -18.42
C LEU A 267 14.43 18.89 -17.95
N HIS A 268 14.69 20.04 -18.57
CA HIS A 268 14.10 21.31 -18.19
C HIS A 268 13.00 21.79 -19.14
N HIS A 269 12.98 21.36 -20.41
CA HIS A 269 12.14 21.98 -21.43
C HIS A 269 11.49 21.00 -22.42
N GLU A 270 12.28 20.16 -23.09
CA GLU A 270 11.83 19.45 -24.30
C GLU A 270 11.13 18.11 -24.01
N ALA A 271 11.44 17.46 -22.89
CA ALA A 271 11.16 16.04 -22.69
C ALA A 271 11.78 15.16 -23.79
N SER A 272 11.45 13.87 -23.77
CA SER A 272 11.90 12.88 -24.74
C SER A 272 10.84 11.80 -24.89
N ILE A 273 10.90 11.06 -25.99
CA ILE A 273 10.13 9.84 -26.19
C ILE A 273 10.86 8.68 -25.50
N LEU A 274 10.15 7.89 -24.68
CA LEU A 274 10.71 6.70 -24.04
C LEU A 274 11.04 5.64 -25.11
N GLY A 275 12.25 5.08 -25.02
CA GLY A 275 12.71 4.05 -25.95
C GLY A 275 13.46 4.57 -27.18
N LEU A 276 13.67 5.89 -27.31
CA LEU A 276 14.68 6.41 -28.25
C LEU A 276 16.06 5.84 -27.91
N GLY A 277 16.80 5.40 -28.93
CA GLY A 277 18.04 4.64 -28.76
C GLY A 277 17.85 3.15 -28.42
N HIS A 278 16.63 2.71 -28.10
CA HIS A 278 16.30 1.33 -27.71
C HIS A 278 15.30 0.64 -28.65
N LYS A 279 15.12 1.15 -29.88
CA LYS A 279 14.15 0.62 -30.86
C LYS A 279 14.29 -0.90 -31.10
N ILE A 280 15.53 -1.39 -31.23
CA ILE A 280 15.80 -2.82 -31.42
C ILE A 280 15.32 -3.65 -30.21
N ALA A 281 15.52 -3.15 -28.99
CA ALA A 281 15.08 -3.83 -27.78
C ALA A 281 13.54 -3.83 -27.68
N LEU A 282 12.90 -2.70 -28.00
CA LEU A 282 11.44 -2.59 -28.07
C LEU A 282 10.84 -3.53 -29.12
N GLN A 283 11.39 -3.58 -30.33
CA GLN A 283 10.91 -4.49 -31.38
C GLN A 283 11.07 -5.95 -30.95
N LYS A 284 12.25 -6.33 -30.45
CA LYS A 284 12.48 -7.70 -29.96
C LYS A 284 11.52 -8.08 -28.84
N ALA A 285 11.25 -7.16 -27.92
CA ALA A 285 10.30 -7.38 -26.83
C ALA A 285 8.85 -7.52 -27.34
N ALA A 286 8.47 -6.75 -28.37
CA ALA A 286 7.18 -6.87 -29.04
C ALA A 286 7.00 -8.21 -29.78
N ASP A 287 8.06 -8.71 -30.41
CA ASP A 287 8.07 -9.97 -31.17
C ASP A 287 8.16 -11.21 -30.27
N THR A 288 8.48 -11.03 -28.99
CA THR A 288 8.59 -12.13 -28.03
C THR A 288 7.19 -12.71 -27.77
N PRO A 289 6.97 -14.02 -28.01
CA PRO A 289 5.70 -14.66 -27.75
C PRO A 289 5.29 -14.47 -26.29
N ILE A 290 4.02 -14.13 -26.06
CA ILE A 290 3.46 -14.00 -24.73
C ILE A 290 3.54 -15.37 -24.07
N THR A 291 4.57 -15.59 -23.25
CA THR A 291 4.56 -16.73 -22.35
C THR A 291 3.51 -16.40 -21.30
N PRO A 292 2.41 -17.19 -21.17
CA PRO A 292 1.43 -16.93 -20.13
C PRO A 292 2.19 -16.91 -18.81
N VAL A 293 2.08 -15.78 -18.11
CA VAL A 293 2.83 -15.53 -16.89
C VAL A 293 2.54 -16.68 -15.93
N LYS A 294 3.49 -17.60 -15.76
CA LYS A 294 3.53 -18.41 -14.55
C LYS A 294 3.67 -17.40 -13.43
N LYS A 295 2.61 -17.26 -12.61
CA LYS A 295 2.62 -16.45 -11.39
C LYS A 295 4.02 -16.54 -10.79
N ALA A 296 4.74 -15.42 -10.76
CA ALA A 296 5.93 -15.37 -9.94
C ALA A 296 5.47 -15.80 -8.55
N PRO A 297 6.06 -16.85 -7.95
CA PRO A 297 5.74 -17.15 -6.57
C PRO A 297 6.02 -15.86 -5.82
N ARG A 298 5.05 -15.38 -5.03
CA ARG A 298 5.32 -14.34 -4.04
C ARG A 298 6.60 -14.81 -3.36
N LEU A 299 7.68 -14.03 -3.48
CA LEU A 299 8.89 -14.26 -2.69
C LEU A 299 8.50 -14.00 -1.24
N MET A 300 7.84 -14.98 -0.63
CA MET A 300 7.80 -15.09 0.81
C MET A 300 9.26 -15.15 1.23
N ARG A 301 9.62 -14.32 2.20
CA ARG A 301 10.94 -14.42 2.82
C ARG A 301 11.16 -15.88 3.23
N PRO A 302 12.36 -16.44 3.03
CA PRO A 302 12.66 -17.74 3.61
C PRO A 302 12.33 -17.67 5.11
N TYR A 303 11.56 -18.63 5.59
CA TYR A 303 11.13 -18.75 6.98
C TYR A 303 11.34 -20.19 7.42
N GLU A 304 11.65 -20.36 8.69
CA GLU A 304 11.77 -21.69 9.29
C GLU A 304 10.43 -22.41 9.22
N LYS A 305 10.45 -23.69 8.83
CA LYS A 305 9.25 -24.51 8.66
C LYS A 305 9.17 -25.65 9.67
N ASP A 306 10.26 -25.93 10.38
CA ASP A 306 10.26 -26.88 11.49
C ASP A 306 9.70 -26.22 12.77
N PRO A 307 8.52 -26.64 13.26
CA PRO A 307 7.94 -26.09 14.48
C PRO A 307 8.87 -26.18 15.69
N LEU A 308 9.62 -27.28 15.84
CA LEU A 308 10.52 -27.45 16.99
C LEU A 308 11.68 -26.46 16.92
N ALA A 309 12.26 -26.27 15.73
CA ALA A 309 13.29 -25.26 15.52
C ALA A 309 12.78 -23.84 15.80
N ILE A 310 11.54 -23.52 15.43
CA ILE A 310 10.91 -22.22 15.71
C ILE A 310 10.77 -22.01 17.23
N TYR A 311 10.25 -23.00 17.96
CA TYR A 311 10.09 -22.90 19.42
C TYR A 311 11.44 -22.76 20.12
N ALA A 312 12.42 -23.61 19.76
CA ALA A 312 13.76 -23.56 20.33
C ALA A 312 14.43 -22.20 20.09
N ALA A 313 14.39 -21.69 18.86
CA ALA A 313 14.95 -20.38 18.52
C ALA A 313 14.20 -19.24 19.23
N SER A 314 12.87 -19.30 19.31
CA SER A 314 12.05 -18.31 20.02
C SER A 314 12.41 -18.25 21.50
N PHE A 315 12.49 -19.39 22.19
CA PHE A 315 12.80 -19.41 23.63
C PHE A 315 14.26 -19.03 23.91
N ALA A 316 15.20 -19.44 23.05
CA ALA A 316 16.58 -18.98 23.14
C ALA A 316 16.69 -17.45 23.02
N THR A 317 15.94 -16.86 22.08
CA THR A 317 15.87 -15.40 21.91
C THR A 317 15.33 -14.73 23.16
N VAL A 318 14.22 -15.24 23.73
CA VAL A 318 13.65 -14.73 24.98
C VAL A 318 14.66 -14.80 26.13
N ARG A 319 15.35 -15.93 26.31
CA ARG A 319 16.40 -16.09 27.33
C ARG A 319 17.55 -15.10 27.16
N SER A 320 17.91 -14.74 25.93
CA SER A 320 18.99 -13.77 25.66
C SER A 320 18.58 -12.31 25.85
N GLU A 321 17.30 -11.97 25.70
CA GLU A 321 16.84 -10.58 25.67
C GLU A 321 16.08 -10.15 26.93
N ALA A 322 15.42 -11.07 27.62
CA ALA A 322 14.63 -10.77 28.81
C ALA A 322 15.46 -10.87 30.10
N LYS A 323 15.15 -10.01 31.08
CA LYS A 323 15.80 -10.04 32.41
C LYS A 323 15.20 -11.14 33.29
N LEU A 324 15.66 -12.38 33.06
CA LEU A 324 15.11 -13.56 33.74
C LEU A 324 15.79 -13.90 35.07
N ASP A 325 17.01 -13.41 35.32
CA ASP A 325 17.86 -13.76 36.48
C ASP A 325 17.21 -13.56 37.86
N ARG A 326 16.13 -12.77 37.94
CA ARG A 326 15.39 -12.52 39.18
C ARG A 326 14.34 -13.58 39.51
N PHE A 327 14.04 -14.49 38.59
CA PHE A 327 13.02 -15.52 38.75
C PHE A 327 13.64 -16.83 39.23
N ASP A 328 12.91 -17.59 40.02
CA ASP A 328 13.21 -19.01 40.20
C ASP A 328 12.84 -19.81 38.95
N ALA A 329 13.22 -21.09 38.92
CA ALA A 329 13.03 -21.94 37.75
C ALA A 329 11.55 -22.05 37.30
N GLY A 330 10.60 -22.01 38.23
CA GLY A 330 9.17 -22.06 37.91
C GLY A 330 8.70 -20.75 37.27
N MET A 331 9.00 -19.64 37.93
CA MET A 331 8.66 -18.31 37.44
C MET A 331 9.39 -17.94 36.14
N GLU A 332 10.61 -18.45 35.91
CA GLU A 332 11.33 -18.29 34.66
C GLU A 332 10.55 -18.93 33.50
N ARG A 333 10.12 -20.19 33.66
CA ARG A 333 9.31 -20.90 32.65
C ARG A 333 8.03 -20.16 32.32
N LEU A 334 7.34 -19.68 33.36
CA LEU A 334 6.13 -18.89 33.22
C LEU A 334 6.38 -17.56 32.50
N ALA A 335 7.45 -16.83 32.86
CA ALA A 335 7.86 -15.59 32.20
C ALA A 335 8.19 -15.80 30.71
N ILE A 336 8.94 -16.85 30.38
CA ILE A 336 9.27 -17.19 28.98
C ILE A 336 7.99 -17.43 28.17
N ARG A 337 7.04 -18.22 28.70
CA ARG A 337 5.80 -18.53 27.99
C ARG A 337 4.91 -17.31 27.79
N LEU A 338 4.86 -16.41 28.78
CA LEU A 338 4.17 -15.12 28.68
C LEU A 338 4.76 -14.23 27.57
N ILE A 339 6.09 -14.11 27.54
CA ILE A 339 6.79 -13.31 26.52
C ILE A 339 6.56 -13.89 25.13
N HIS A 340 6.67 -15.21 24.97
CA HIS A 340 6.41 -15.89 23.71
C HIS A 340 4.98 -15.61 23.19
N ALA A 341 3.98 -15.62 24.08
CA ALA A 341 2.59 -15.39 23.71
C ALA A 341 2.29 -13.95 23.25
N CYS A 342 3.15 -12.96 23.55
CA CYS A 342 2.87 -11.56 23.26
C CYS A 342 4.00 -10.80 22.53
N GLY A 343 5.17 -11.42 22.35
CA GLY A 343 6.32 -10.84 21.65
C GLY A 343 6.99 -9.66 22.37
N MET A 344 6.79 -9.51 23.68
CA MET A 344 7.27 -8.35 24.47
C MET A 344 8.17 -8.82 25.62
N VAL A 345 9.49 -8.74 25.45
CA VAL A 345 10.49 -9.17 26.46
C VAL A 345 10.40 -8.37 27.77
N GLU A 346 9.93 -7.13 27.70
CA GLU A 346 9.74 -6.25 28.86
C GLU A 346 8.61 -6.69 29.80
N VAL A 347 7.84 -7.73 29.43
CA VAL A 347 6.86 -8.35 30.33
C VAL A 347 7.54 -8.84 31.61
N ALA A 348 8.75 -9.42 31.52
CA ALA A 348 9.53 -9.88 32.67
C ALA A 348 9.68 -8.78 33.75
N ASP A 349 10.06 -7.57 33.33
CA ASP A 349 10.29 -6.43 34.23
C ASP A 349 9.03 -5.99 34.99
N ARG A 350 7.85 -6.27 34.43
CA ARG A 350 6.56 -5.77 34.89
C ARG A 350 5.76 -6.79 35.70
N LEU A 351 6.24 -8.02 35.83
CA LEU A 351 5.57 -9.03 36.64
C LEU A 351 5.64 -8.67 38.14
N ALA A 352 4.50 -8.74 38.80
CA ALA A 352 4.36 -8.82 40.25
C ALA A 352 3.84 -10.21 40.57
N TYR A 353 4.40 -10.88 41.58
CA TYR A 353 4.05 -12.26 41.88
C TYR A 353 4.33 -12.59 43.34
N SER A 354 3.59 -13.57 43.88
CA SER A 354 3.94 -14.23 45.14
C SER A 354 5.09 -15.20 44.93
N LYS A 355 5.93 -15.39 45.96
CA LYS A 355 7.09 -16.29 45.91
C LYS A 355 6.74 -17.70 45.44
N ASP A 356 5.61 -18.25 45.89
CA ASP A 356 5.23 -19.64 45.63
C ASP A 356 4.15 -19.78 44.53
N ALA A 357 3.85 -18.70 43.79
CA ALA A 357 2.72 -18.66 42.86
C ALA A 357 2.77 -19.72 41.75
N TYR A 358 3.97 -20.00 41.22
CA TYR A 358 4.12 -21.05 40.22
C TYR A 358 3.78 -22.42 40.81
N MET A 359 4.34 -22.75 41.99
CA MET A 359 4.13 -24.05 42.63
C MET A 359 2.69 -24.23 43.09
N ALA A 360 2.08 -23.20 43.68
CA ALA A 360 0.68 -23.23 44.09
C ALA A 360 -0.26 -23.54 42.91
N GLY A 361 -0.05 -22.88 41.77
CA GLY A 361 -0.80 -23.13 40.55
C GLY A 361 -0.53 -24.51 39.95
N HIS A 362 0.73 -24.92 39.86
CA HIS A 362 1.12 -26.22 39.30
C HIS A 362 0.54 -27.39 40.11
N GLU A 363 0.65 -27.34 41.44
CA GLU A 363 0.11 -28.38 42.32
C GLU A 363 -1.42 -28.41 42.31
N ALA A 364 -2.08 -27.24 42.24
CA ALA A 364 -3.54 -27.19 42.13
C ALA A 364 -4.00 -27.89 40.85
N LEU A 365 -3.37 -27.60 39.71
CA LEU A 365 -3.68 -28.27 38.45
C LEU A 365 -3.40 -29.77 38.54
N ALA A 366 -2.26 -30.19 39.08
CA ALA A 366 -1.93 -31.60 39.24
C ALA A 366 -2.94 -32.37 40.12
N LYS A 367 -3.58 -31.69 41.08
CA LYS A 367 -4.65 -32.23 41.93
C LYS A 367 -6.05 -32.21 41.28
N GLY A 368 -6.16 -31.74 40.03
CA GLY A 368 -7.44 -31.67 39.30
C GLY A 368 -8.26 -30.41 39.56
N ALA A 369 -7.67 -29.35 40.15
CA ALA A 369 -8.40 -28.10 40.41
C ALA A 369 -8.96 -27.50 39.11
N PRO A 370 -10.15 -26.87 39.15
CA PRO A 370 -10.73 -26.21 38.00
C PRO A 370 -9.98 -24.91 37.67
N ILE A 371 -10.09 -24.49 36.41
CA ILE A 371 -9.56 -23.25 35.89
C ILE A 371 -10.73 -22.31 35.59
N LEU A 372 -10.80 -21.19 36.30
CA LEU A 372 -11.89 -20.22 36.19
C LEU A 372 -11.44 -19.05 35.32
N CYS A 373 -12.14 -18.81 34.21
CA CYS A 373 -11.73 -17.80 33.22
C CYS A 373 -12.75 -16.67 33.09
N ASP A 374 -12.28 -15.42 33.07
CA ASP A 374 -13.15 -14.25 32.95
C ASP A 374 -13.83 -14.10 31.58
N CYS A 375 -13.25 -14.69 30.53
CA CYS A 375 -13.77 -14.63 29.17
C CYS A 375 -13.41 -15.87 28.34
N GLU A 376 -14.18 -16.08 27.26
CA GLU A 376 -14.03 -17.23 26.37
C GLU A 376 -12.65 -17.32 25.73
N MET A 377 -12.05 -16.19 25.37
CA MET A 377 -10.71 -16.17 24.75
C MET A 377 -9.64 -16.74 25.70
N VAL A 378 -9.77 -16.55 27.02
CA VAL A 378 -8.85 -17.16 27.98
C VAL A 378 -9.06 -18.69 27.99
N GLY A 379 -10.31 -19.12 28.10
CA GLY A 379 -10.68 -20.54 28.12
C GLY A 379 -10.28 -21.30 26.84
N ALA A 380 -10.36 -20.63 25.68
CA ALA A 380 -10.01 -21.18 24.38
C ALA A 380 -8.49 -21.25 24.14
N GLY A 381 -7.71 -20.37 24.77
CA GLY A 381 -6.24 -20.38 24.67
C GLY A 381 -5.55 -21.44 25.54
N ILE A 382 -6.28 -22.11 26.43
CA ILE A 382 -5.76 -23.18 27.29
C ILE A 382 -5.64 -24.48 26.49
N ILE A 383 -4.43 -25.03 26.44
CA ILE A 383 -4.09 -26.22 25.65
C ILE A 383 -4.51 -27.46 26.44
N ARG A 384 -5.69 -28.02 26.12
CA ARG A 384 -6.30 -29.12 26.90
C ARG A 384 -5.43 -30.35 27.06
N ARG A 385 -4.65 -30.72 26.03
CA ARG A 385 -3.72 -31.85 26.07
C ARG A 385 -2.53 -31.70 27.05
N TYR A 386 -2.29 -30.49 27.57
CA TYR A 386 -1.22 -30.20 28.52
C TYR A 386 -1.71 -30.14 29.97
N LEU A 387 -3.02 -30.24 30.19
CA LEU A 387 -3.57 -30.27 31.54
C LEU A 387 -3.18 -31.61 32.20
N PRO A 388 -2.64 -31.59 33.44
CA PRO A 388 -2.09 -32.78 34.09
C PRO A 388 -3.17 -33.74 34.62
N ALA A 389 -4.41 -33.29 34.74
CA ALA A 389 -5.57 -34.06 35.14
C ALA A 389 -6.80 -33.67 34.30
N ASP A 390 -7.98 -34.16 34.66
CA ASP A 390 -9.25 -33.73 34.04
C ASP A 390 -9.70 -32.35 34.56
N ASN A 391 -8.80 -31.36 34.44
CA ASN A 391 -9.02 -30.00 34.91
C ASN A 391 -10.13 -29.34 34.07
N GLN A 392 -11.26 -29.04 34.71
CA GLN A 392 -12.34 -28.30 34.04
C GLN A 392 -11.91 -26.86 33.76
N VAL A 393 -12.20 -26.36 32.57
CA VAL A 393 -12.05 -24.92 32.26
C VAL A 393 -13.43 -24.33 32.16
N ILE A 394 -13.73 -23.42 33.09
CA ILE A 394 -15.06 -22.89 33.31
C ILE A 394 -15.08 -21.41 32.90
N VAL A 395 -16.05 -21.05 32.07
CA VAL A 395 -16.32 -19.68 31.64
C VAL A 395 -17.81 -19.42 31.81
N THR A 396 -18.17 -18.47 32.66
CA THR A 396 -19.56 -18.15 33.00
C THR A 396 -20.03 -16.83 32.38
N LEU A 397 -19.18 -16.17 31.58
CA LEU A 397 -19.47 -14.89 30.93
C LEU A 397 -20.74 -14.94 30.06
N ASN A 398 -20.96 -16.06 29.37
CA ASN A 398 -22.11 -16.30 28.51
C ASN A 398 -23.18 -17.21 29.14
N ASP A 399 -23.10 -17.47 30.46
CA ASP A 399 -24.20 -18.12 31.16
C ASP A 399 -25.49 -17.30 30.94
N PRO A 400 -26.63 -17.93 30.57
CA PRO A 400 -27.88 -17.22 30.32
C PRO A 400 -28.33 -16.31 31.47
N ARG A 401 -27.90 -16.59 32.71
CA ARG A 401 -28.22 -15.81 33.91
C ARG A 401 -27.36 -14.54 34.04
N THR A 402 -26.18 -14.50 33.46
CA THR A 402 -25.19 -13.42 33.64
C THR A 402 -25.70 -12.03 33.25
N PRO A 403 -26.37 -11.83 32.10
CA PRO A 403 -26.81 -10.49 31.70
C PRO A 403 -27.81 -9.85 32.66
N ASP A 404 -28.75 -10.63 33.21
CA ASP A 404 -29.74 -10.12 34.15
C ASP A 404 -29.16 -9.98 35.55
N HIS A 405 -28.29 -10.90 35.97
CA HIS A 405 -27.58 -10.77 37.25
C HIS A 405 -26.71 -9.51 37.31
N ALA A 406 -26.00 -9.20 36.22
CA ALA A 406 -25.20 -7.98 36.10
C ALA A 406 -26.00 -6.70 36.34
N LYS A 407 -27.26 -6.66 35.85
CA LYS A 407 -28.17 -5.53 36.11
C LYS A 407 -28.56 -5.47 37.59
N THR A 408 -28.87 -6.62 38.19
CA THR A 408 -29.29 -6.71 39.60
C THR A 408 -28.23 -6.18 40.55
N ILE A 409 -26.95 -6.53 40.33
CA ILE A 409 -25.85 -6.10 41.19
C ILE A 409 -25.23 -4.75 40.76
N GLY A 410 -25.74 -4.13 39.68
CA GLY A 410 -25.23 -2.85 39.17
C GLY A 410 -23.79 -2.91 38.68
N ASN A 411 -23.35 -4.03 38.11
CA ASN A 411 -21.98 -4.27 37.69
C ASN A 411 -21.90 -4.80 36.24
N THR A 412 -20.69 -4.99 35.73
CA THR A 412 -20.45 -5.54 34.39
C THR A 412 -20.78 -7.04 34.32
N ARG A 413 -21.06 -7.56 33.12
CA ARG A 413 -21.25 -9.00 32.89
C ARG A 413 -20.06 -9.84 33.38
N SER A 414 -18.84 -9.39 33.13
CA SER A 414 -17.64 -10.10 33.58
C SER A 414 -17.49 -10.12 35.09
N ALA A 415 -17.89 -9.07 35.80
CA ALA A 415 -17.94 -9.09 37.27
C ALA A 415 -19.03 -10.04 37.78
N ALA A 416 -20.26 -9.90 37.28
CA ALA A 416 -21.38 -10.76 37.69
C ALA A 416 -21.12 -12.26 37.42
N ALA A 417 -20.40 -12.58 36.34
CA ALA A 417 -20.02 -13.94 36.01
C ALA A 417 -19.12 -14.59 37.08
N VAL A 418 -18.34 -13.80 37.83
CA VAL A 418 -17.46 -14.29 38.91
C VAL A 418 -18.27 -14.87 40.07
N GLU A 419 -19.46 -14.34 40.36
CA GLU A 419 -20.31 -14.90 41.42
C GLU A 419 -20.73 -16.36 41.12
N PHE A 420 -20.82 -16.74 39.85
CA PHE A 420 -21.11 -18.11 39.43
C PHE A 420 -19.89 -19.06 39.55
N TRP A 421 -18.77 -18.57 40.04
CA TRP A 421 -17.62 -19.42 40.37
C TRP A 421 -17.64 -19.95 41.81
N ALA A 422 -18.58 -19.49 42.66
CA ALA A 422 -18.56 -19.75 44.09
C ALA A 422 -18.34 -21.24 44.45
N ASP A 423 -19.06 -22.15 43.79
CA ASP A 423 -18.98 -23.60 44.04
C ASP A 423 -17.66 -24.24 43.57
N HIS A 424 -16.86 -23.51 42.79
CA HIS A 424 -15.62 -23.98 42.19
C HIS A 424 -14.40 -23.20 42.67
N LEU A 425 -14.56 -22.16 43.49
CA LEU A 425 -13.49 -21.18 43.75
C LEU A 425 -12.40 -21.70 44.68
N GLU A 426 -12.74 -22.56 45.64
CA GLU A 426 -11.78 -23.08 46.62
C GLU A 426 -10.66 -23.87 45.93
N GLY A 427 -9.41 -23.43 46.10
CA GLY A 427 -8.24 -24.08 45.52
C GLY A 427 -8.13 -23.99 43.99
N ALA A 428 -8.99 -23.23 43.31
CA ALA A 428 -8.97 -23.10 41.86
C ALA A 428 -7.77 -22.31 41.33
N VAL A 429 -7.49 -22.47 40.04
CA VAL A 429 -6.64 -21.54 39.28
C VAL A 429 -7.52 -20.52 38.60
N VAL A 430 -7.45 -19.27 39.04
CA VAL A 430 -8.25 -18.18 38.44
C VAL A 430 -7.43 -17.46 37.38
N ALA A 431 -7.97 -17.31 36.18
CA ALA A 431 -7.34 -16.64 35.05
C ALA A 431 -8.19 -15.47 34.51
N ILE A 432 -7.74 -14.25 34.79
CA ILE A 432 -8.43 -13.02 34.36
C ILE A 432 -7.57 -12.34 33.30
N GLY A 433 -7.97 -12.45 32.04
CA GLY A 433 -7.21 -11.93 30.91
C GLY A 433 -7.77 -10.68 30.27
N ASN A 434 -9.02 -10.32 30.54
CA ASN A 434 -9.71 -9.24 29.82
C ASN A 434 -10.29 -8.18 30.76
N ALA A 435 -11.16 -8.55 31.70
CA ALA A 435 -12.00 -7.61 32.42
C ALA A 435 -11.41 -7.19 33.79
N PRO A 436 -11.00 -5.92 33.98
CA PRO A 436 -10.52 -5.45 35.27
C PRO A 436 -11.59 -5.53 36.37
N THR A 437 -12.85 -5.34 36.00
CA THR A 437 -14.01 -5.43 36.90
C THR A 437 -14.21 -6.85 37.44
N ALA A 438 -13.89 -7.90 36.67
CA ALA A 438 -13.88 -9.26 37.18
C ALA A 438 -12.83 -9.45 38.28
N LEU A 439 -11.65 -8.86 38.12
CA LEU A 439 -10.60 -8.95 39.15
C LEU A 439 -10.98 -8.17 40.40
N PHE A 440 -11.46 -6.93 40.28
CA PHE A 440 -11.94 -6.18 41.44
C PHE A 440 -13.04 -6.94 42.19
N HIS A 441 -14.05 -7.42 41.45
CA HIS A 441 -15.18 -8.07 42.06
C HIS A 441 -14.82 -9.42 42.71
N LEU A 442 -13.88 -10.18 42.13
CA LEU A 442 -13.32 -11.36 42.79
C LEU A 442 -12.70 -11.01 44.15
N LEU A 443 -11.92 -9.93 44.22
CA LEU A 443 -11.29 -9.49 45.46
C LEU A 443 -12.33 -9.05 46.49
N GLU A 444 -13.38 -8.34 46.06
CA GLU A 444 -14.53 -7.97 46.91
C GLU A 444 -15.23 -9.21 47.49
N LEU A 445 -15.47 -10.25 46.68
CA LEU A 445 -16.09 -11.49 47.13
C LEU A 445 -15.21 -12.23 48.15
N ILE A 446 -13.88 -12.26 47.95
CA ILE A 446 -12.95 -12.85 48.91
C ILE A 446 -12.95 -12.04 50.22
N ASP A 447 -13.00 -10.70 50.15
CA ASP A 447 -13.11 -9.83 51.33
C ASP A 447 -14.45 -10.07 52.08
N GLN A 448 -15.50 -10.51 51.38
CA GLN A 448 -16.80 -10.91 51.94
C GLN A 448 -16.83 -12.35 52.47
N GLY A 449 -15.73 -13.09 52.38
CA GLY A 449 -15.60 -14.45 52.92
C GLY A 449 -15.82 -15.57 51.89
N ALA A 450 -15.79 -15.28 50.59
CA ALA A 450 -15.76 -16.33 49.57
C ALA A 450 -14.52 -17.24 49.73
N PRO A 451 -14.60 -18.51 49.29
CA PRO A 451 -13.46 -19.41 49.31
C PRO A 451 -12.27 -18.86 48.52
N LYS A 452 -11.05 -19.27 48.88
CA LYS A 452 -9.83 -18.73 48.28
C LYS A 452 -9.34 -19.62 47.13
N PRO A 453 -9.05 -19.07 45.95
CA PRO A 453 -8.34 -19.80 44.91
C PRO A 453 -6.90 -20.11 45.33
N ALA A 454 -6.31 -21.15 44.73
CA ALA A 454 -4.91 -21.47 44.94
C ALA A 454 -4.00 -20.39 44.36
N VAL A 455 -4.32 -19.89 43.16
CA VAL A 455 -3.58 -18.80 42.52
C VAL A 455 -4.50 -17.93 41.66
N ILE A 456 -4.24 -16.61 41.66
CA ILE A 456 -4.90 -15.62 40.80
C ILE A 456 -3.93 -15.11 39.74
N LEU A 457 -4.23 -15.38 38.48
CA LEU A 457 -3.52 -14.91 37.31
C LEU A 457 -4.17 -13.60 36.82
N GLY A 458 -3.71 -12.47 37.37
CA GLY A 458 -4.22 -11.13 37.15
C GLY A 458 -3.61 -10.46 35.91
N PHE A 459 -4.17 -10.75 34.73
CA PHE A 459 -3.73 -10.19 33.45
C PHE A 459 -4.81 -9.40 32.68
N PRO A 460 -5.82 -8.73 33.29
CA PRO A 460 -6.73 -7.92 32.50
C PRO A 460 -5.97 -6.82 31.74
N VAL A 461 -6.33 -6.64 30.48
CA VAL A 461 -5.84 -5.55 29.62
C VAL A 461 -6.84 -4.41 29.63
N GLY A 462 -6.36 -3.17 29.60
CA GLY A 462 -7.28 -2.05 29.48
C GLY A 462 -6.66 -0.71 29.83
N PHE A 463 -7.36 0.33 29.41
CA PHE A 463 -6.99 1.73 29.70
C PHE A 463 -7.61 2.25 30.99
N VAL A 464 -8.69 1.62 31.47
CA VAL A 464 -9.45 1.99 32.66
C VAL A 464 -9.54 0.78 33.58
N GLY A 465 -9.14 0.94 34.85
CA GLY A 465 -9.27 -0.07 35.90
C GLY A 465 -8.25 -1.22 35.84
N ALA A 466 -7.61 -1.48 34.70
CA ALA A 466 -6.67 -2.60 34.56
C ALA A 466 -5.41 -2.42 35.42
N ALA A 467 -4.81 -1.23 35.40
CA ALA A 467 -3.60 -0.98 36.18
C ALA A 467 -3.90 -1.05 37.68
N GLU A 468 -5.05 -0.49 38.06
CA GLU A 468 -5.54 -0.37 39.41
C GLU A 468 -5.94 -1.75 39.99
N SER A 469 -6.68 -2.58 39.25
CA SER A 469 -7.12 -3.89 39.74
C SER A 469 -5.95 -4.85 40.00
N LYS A 470 -4.93 -4.80 39.14
CA LYS A 470 -3.70 -5.60 39.32
C LYS A 470 -2.82 -5.04 40.43
N ALA A 471 -2.80 -3.73 40.63
CA ALA A 471 -2.11 -3.12 41.76
C ALA A 471 -2.79 -3.50 43.08
N GLU A 472 -4.12 -3.51 43.12
CA GLU A 472 -4.92 -3.92 44.28
C GLU A 472 -4.65 -5.38 44.66
N LEU A 473 -4.67 -6.30 43.68
CA LEU A 473 -4.28 -7.70 43.87
C LEU A 473 -2.84 -7.81 44.42
N ALA A 474 -1.90 -7.06 43.84
CA ALA A 474 -0.49 -7.17 44.22
C ALA A 474 -0.17 -6.55 45.59
N ALA A 475 -0.93 -5.54 46.01
CA ALA A 475 -0.77 -4.89 47.31
C ALA A 475 -1.36 -5.73 48.45
N ASN A 476 -2.50 -6.40 48.18
CA ASN A 476 -3.15 -7.29 49.13
C ASN A 476 -3.77 -8.48 48.39
N PRO A 477 -3.16 -9.66 48.38
CA PRO A 477 -3.70 -10.80 47.65
C PRO A 477 -4.72 -11.61 48.46
N ARG A 478 -5.14 -11.13 49.64
CA ARG A 478 -6.13 -11.77 50.53
C ARG A 478 -5.73 -13.19 50.98
N GLY A 479 -4.43 -13.47 50.97
CA GLY A 479 -3.89 -14.79 51.29
C GLY A 479 -3.97 -15.81 50.15
N CYS A 480 -4.24 -15.37 48.92
CA CYS A 480 -4.05 -16.18 47.72
C CYS A 480 -2.64 -15.96 47.17
N ASP A 481 -2.10 -16.92 46.43
CA ASP A 481 -0.96 -16.64 45.56
C ASP A 481 -1.41 -15.90 44.29
N PHE A 482 -0.51 -15.14 43.67
CA PHE A 482 -0.85 -14.43 42.44
C PHE A 482 0.32 -14.25 41.50
N VAL A 483 -0.01 -14.03 40.23
CA VAL A 483 0.87 -13.43 39.23
C VAL A 483 0.09 -12.35 38.48
N ALA A 484 0.65 -11.15 38.37
CA ALA A 484 0.01 -10.03 37.70
C ALA A 484 0.98 -9.21 36.84
N LEU A 485 0.49 -8.68 35.72
CA LEU A 485 1.26 -7.80 34.84
C LEU A 485 0.95 -6.33 35.11
N ARG A 486 1.86 -5.60 35.76
CA ARG A 486 1.64 -4.21 36.18
C ARG A 486 1.25 -3.29 35.01
N GLY A 487 0.35 -2.33 35.28
CA GLY A 487 -0.10 -1.31 34.32
C GLY A 487 -1.17 -1.79 33.34
N ARG A 488 -1.25 -1.18 32.15
CA ARG A 488 -2.37 -1.40 31.21
C ARG A 488 -2.31 -2.69 30.38
N ARG A 489 -1.10 -3.25 30.21
CA ARG A 489 -0.88 -4.43 29.38
C ARG A 489 -1.36 -5.70 30.07
N GLY A 490 -1.80 -6.65 29.28
CA GLY A 490 -2.41 -7.90 29.72
C GLY A 490 -2.97 -8.60 28.50
N GLY A 491 -4.05 -9.35 28.68
CA GLY A 491 -4.79 -9.93 27.57
C GLY A 491 -4.99 -11.42 27.76
N SER A 492 -5.97 -11.95 27.03
CA SER A 492 -6.32 -13.36 27.11
C SER A 492 -5.17 -14.28 26.73
N ALA A 493 -4.36 -13.93 25.72
CA ALA A 493 -3.19 -14.71 25.32
C ALA A 493 -2.16 -14.87 26.46
N ILE A 494 -1.94 -13.79 27.23
CA ILE A 494 -1.02 -13.77 28.38
C ILE A 494 -1.58 -14.64 29.51
N ALA A 495 -2.88 -14.49 29.83
CA ALA A 495 -3.53 -15.28 30.87
C ALA A 495 -3.54 -16.79 30.54
N SER A 496 -3.90 -17.17 29.31
CA SER A 496 -3.86 -18.57 28.87
C SER A 496 -2.45 -19.13 28.86
N ALA A 497 -1.45 -18.33 28.44
CA ALA A 497 -0.05 -18.74 28.48
C ALA A 497 0.45 -19.02 29.90
N ALA A 498 0.02 -18.23 30.88
CA ALA A 498 0.31 -18.49 32.29
C ALA A 498 -0.28 -19.83 32.74
N VAL A 499 -1.55 -20.11 32.45
CA VAL A 499 -2.18 -21.40 32.78
C VAL A 499 -1.43 -22.56 32.11
N ASN A 500 -1.09 -22.44 30.82
CA ASN A 500 -0.34 -23.46 30.10
C ASN A 500 1.06 -23.69 30.71
N ALA A 501 1.71 -22.63 31.19
CA ALA A 501 3.01 -22.74 31.87
C ALA A 501 2.88 -23.45 33.21
N LEU A 502 1.84 -23.16 33.99
CA LEU A 502 1.55 -23.89 35.23
C LEU A 502 1.22 -25.36 34.97
N ALA A 503 0.60 -25.69 33.84
CA ALA A 503 0.20 -27.06 33.54
C ALA A 503 1.39 -27.98 33.22
N VAL A 504 2.34 -27.49 32.39
CA VAL A 504 3.41 -28.35 31.83
C VAL A 504 4.78 -27.66 31.72
N GLY A 505 4.91 -26.38 32.07
CA GLY A 505 6.15 -25.62 31.87
C GLY A 505 6.44 -25.34 30.38
N LEU A 506 7.56 -25.87 29.89
CA LEU A 506 8.08 -25.68 28.52
C LEU A 506 8.40 -27.03 27.83
N PRO A 507 7.39 -27.88 27.57
CA PRO A 507 7.61 -29.20 26.98
C PRO A 507 8.22 -29.15 25.58
N GLU A 508 8.11 -28.01 24.89
CA GLU A 508 8.63 -27.81 23.53
C GLU A 508 10.17 -27.85 23.45
N ILE A 509 10.88 -27.75 24.58
CA ILE A 509 12.35 -27.84 24.66
C ILE A 509 12.84 -29.07 25.45
N GLY A 510 11.94 -29.99 25.82
CA GLY A 510 12.29 -31.24 26.51
C GLY A 510 12.72 -31.07 27.97
N GLU A 511 12.37 -29.96 28.62
CA GLU A 511 12.67 -29.64 30.04
C GLU A 511 11.50 -29.91 30.99
#